data_AF-A0A653IH95-F1
#
_entry.id   AF-A0A653IH95-F1
#
_cell.length_a   1.000
_cell.length_b   1.000
_cell.length_c   1.000
_cell.angle_alpha   90.00
_cell.angle_beta   90.00
_cell.angle_gamma   90.00
#
_symmetry.space_group_name_H-M   'P 1'
#
loop_
_entity.id
_entity.type
_entity.pdbx_description
1 polymer ?
#
loop_
_entity_poly.entity_id
_entity_poly.type
_entity_poly.pdbx_seq_one_letter_code
_entity_poly.pdbx_strand_id
1 'polypeptide(L)'
;MDVIPVFYRKIIAGSLTGSLYAIVLGLFVPDPSADIGYSILRYLSAVIISIPAYLMYSFPVIFLYGVTTSILSETFSRFIYRNQTKNAKEVVLSGIFHVSFGLVFLIINPLIAFLSVIAAVLFFTVDCYLRRRQATYRWTQALMSLEIPLAVWILFSGTDYLIGLFQSLITLLQHTIN
;
A
#
# COMPACT_ATOMS: atom_id res chain seq x y z
N MET A 1 -14.33 20.82 -14.10
CA MET A 1 -13.12 19.98 -14.21
C MET A 1 -13.58 18.58 -14.49
N ASP A 2 -12.94 17.87 -15.41
CA ASP A 2 -13.20 16.44 -15.54
C ASP A 2 -12.70 15.79 -14.24
N VAL A 3 -13.62 15.28 -13.43
CA VAL A 3 -13.32 14.50 -12.21
C VAL A 3 -12.53 13.23 -12.58
N ILE A 4 -12.67 12.83 -13.83
CA ILE A 4 -12.22 11.60 -14.43
C ILE A 4 -10.67 11.44 -14.42
N PRO A 5 -9.85 12.41 -14.87
CA PRO A 5 -8.38 12.25 -14.86
C PRO A 5 -7.77 12.26 -13.45
N VAL A 6 -8.39 12.95 -12.49
CA VAL A 6 -7.94 12.90 -11.08
C VAL A 6 -8.24 11.54 -10.48
N PHE A 7 -9.44 11.00 -10.72
CA PHE A 7 -9.83 9.69 -10.22
C PHE A 7 -8.86 8.57 -10.68
N TYR A 8 -8.51 8.55 -11.97
CA TYR A 8 -7.60 7.54 -12.52
C TYR A 8 -6.21 7.58 -11.88
N ARG A 9 -5.66 8.78 -11.67
CA ARG A 9 -4.38 8.96 -10.99
C ARG A 9 -4.40 8.43 -9.55
N LYS A 10 -5.51 8.63 -8.85
CA LYS A 10 -5.68 8.19 -7.45
C LYS A 10 -5.80 6.68 -7.34
N ILE A 11 -6.47 6.01 -8.29
CA ILE A 11 -6.48 4.54 -8.37
C ILE A 11 -5.05 4.01 -8.51
N ILE A 12 -4.26 4.56 -9.44
CA ILE A 12 -2.87 4.15 -9.65
C ILE A 12 -2.04 4.39 -8.37
N ALA A 13 -2.23 5.54 -7.72
CA ALA A 13 -1.57 5.83 -6.45
C ALA A 13 -1.96 4.80 -5.37
N GLY A 14 -3.24 4.47 -5.24
CA GLY A 14 -3.72 3.47 -4.28
C GLY A 14 -3.14 2.08 -4.51
N SER A 15 -3.08 1.62 -5.76
CA SER A 15 -2.47 0.34 -6.14
C SER A 15 -0.99 0.26 -5.79
N LEU A 16 -0.24 1.31 -6.14
CA LEU A 16 1.19 1.41 -5.84
C LEU A 16 1.44 1.49 -4.34
N THR A 17 0.71 2.35 -3.64
CA THR A 17 0.87 2.55 -2.20
C THR A 17 0.51 1.32 -1.41
N GLY A 18 -0.61 0.64 -1.70
CA GLY A 18 -0.96 -0.58 -0.97
C GLY A 18 0.09 -1.68 -1.11
N SER A 19 0.64 -1.84 -2.32
CA SER A 19 1.73 -2.78 -2.60
C SER A 19 3.01 -2.43 -1.86
N LEU A 20 3.47 -1.18 -1.97
CA LEU A 20 4.68 -0.69 -1.29
C LEU A 20 4.53 -0.76 0.23
N TYR A 21 3.36 -0.41 0.75
CA TYR A 21 3.07 -0.42 2.17
C TYR A 21 3.15 -1.84 2.76
N ALA A 22 2.55 -2.82 2.08
CA ALA A 22 2.62 -4.23 2.50
C ALA A 22 4.06 -4.77 2.49
N ILE A 23 4.85 -4.42 1.47
CA ILE A 23 6.27 -4.81 1.37
C ILE A 23 7.07 -4.20 2.53
N VAL A 24 6.90 -2.90 2.78
CA VAL A 24 7.57 -2.21 3.88
C VAL A 24 7.18 -2.85 5.22
N LEU A 25 5.89 -3.08 5.48
CA LEU A 25 5.47 -3.74 6.71
C LEU A 25 6.05 -5.15 6.86
N GLY A 26 6.03 -5.96 5.80
CA GLY A 26 6.61 -7.31 5.85
C GLY A 26 8.11 -7.31 6.10
N LEU A 27 8.85 -6.30 5.62
CA LEU A 27 10.29 -6.20 5.87
C LEU A 27 10.62 -5.75 7.30
N PHE A 28 9.87 -4.78 7.84
CA PHE A 28 10.17 -4.20 9.16
C PHE A 28 9.47 -4.92 10.32
N VAL A 29 8.33 -5.56 10.04
CA VAL A 29 7.52 -6.28 11.03
C VAL A 29 7.08 -7.64 10.44
N PRO A 30 8.00 -8.55 10.09
CA PRO A 30 7.62 -9.81 9.43
C PRO A 30 6.83 -10.77 10.33
N ASP A 31 6.95 -10.67 11.65
CA ASP A 31 6.13 -11.40 12.60
C ASP A 31 5.87 -10.52 13.83
N PRO A 32 4.63 -10.02 14.02
CA PRO A 32 4.30 -9.22 15.20
C PRO A 32 4.30 -10.01 16.50
N SER A 33 4.35 -11.35 16.43
CA SER A 33 4.09 -12.27 17.54
C SER A 33 5.26 -13.17 17.92
N ALA A 34 6.26 -13.34 17.05
CA ALA A 34 7.39 -14.22 17.31
C ALA A 34 8.68 -13.47 17.66
N ASP A 35 9.45 -14.06 18.58
CA ASP A 35 10.87 -13.74 18.75
C ASP A 35 11.64 -14.35 17.56
N ILE A 36 11.83 -13.52 16.54
CA ILE A 36 12.64 -13.84 15.37
C ILE A 36 14.10 -13.73 15.83
N GLY A 37 14.61 -14.78 16.48
CA GLY A 37 16.02 -14.86 16.85
C GLY A 37 16.95 -14.69 15.63
N TYR A 38 18.27 -14.78 15.81
CA TYR A 38 19.30 -14.39 14.82
C TYR A 38 19.39 -15.23 13.51
N SER A 39 18.36 -15.99 13.11
CA SER A 39 18.38 -16.79 11.88
C SER A 39 17.82 -16.02 10.68
N ILE A 40 18.68 -15.73 9.71
CA ILE A 40 18.31 -15.07 8.45
C ILE A 40 17.23 -15.85 7.67
N LEU A 41 17.29 -17.18 7.68
CA LEU A 41 16.31 -18.02 6.98
C LEU A 41 14.92 -17.92 7.61
N ARG A 42 14.85 -17.87 8.96
CA ARG A 42 13.58 -17.68 9.68
C ARG A 42 13.00 -16.29 9.41
N TYR A 43 13.84 -15.26 9.42
CA TYR A 43 13.43 -13.91 9.06
C TYR A 43 12.86 -13.84 7.65
N LEU A 44 13.57 -14.39 6.64
CA LEU A 44 13.10 -14.39 5.26
C LEU A 44 11.78 -15.15 5.09
N SER A 45 11.62 -16.29 5.77
CA SER A 45 10.36 -17.03 5.77
C SER A 45 9.21 -16.17 6.32
N ALA A 46 9.44 -15.46 7.43
CA ALA A 46 8.43 -14.60 8.03
C ALA A 46 8.09 -13.39 7.13
N VAL A 47 9.08 -12.80 6.44
CA VAL A 47 8.84 -11.75 5.43
C VAL A 47 7.96 -12.27 4.30
N ILE A 48 8.28 -13.45 3.74
CA ILE A 48 7.54 -14.05 2.62
C ILE A 48 6.08 -14.28 2.97
N ILE A 49 5.80 -14.74 4.20
CA ILE A 49 4.44 -15.03 4.68
C ILE A 49 3.68 -13.74 5.02
N SER A 50 4.34 -12.76 5.63
CA SER A 50 3.68 -11.55 6.14
C SER A 50 3.30 -10.55 5.05
N ILE A 51 4.08 -10.39 3.98
CA ILE A 51 3.76 -9.46 2.88
C ILE A 51 2.37 -9.72 2.28
N PRO A 52 2.00 -10.95 1.85
CA PRO A 52 0.68 -11.19 1.29
C PRO A 52 -0.44 -11.02 2.33
N ALA A 53 -0.19 -11.36 3.60
CA ALA A 53 -1.13 -11.10 4.69
C ALA A 53 -1.37 -9.60 4.87
N TYR A 54 -0.31 -8.80 4.99
CA TYR A 54 -0.42 -7.34 5.07
C TYR A 54 -1.08 -6.75 3.85
N LEU A 55 -0.78 -7.26 2.66
CA LEU A 55 -1.43 -6.81 1.45
C LEU A 55 -2.94 -7.06 1.50
N MET A 56 -3.39 -8.25 1.89
CA MET A 56 -4.82 -8.58 1.98
C MET A 56 -5.60 -7.67 2.94
N TYR A 57 -4.99 -7.21 4.04
CA TYR A 57 -5.64 -6.33 5.00
C TYR A 57 -5.48 -4.84 4.69
N SER A 58 -4.28 -4.42 4.30
CA SER A 58 -3.96 -3.00 4.11
C SER A 58 -4.39 -2.48 2.75
N PHE A 59 -4.27 -3.26 1.68
CA PHE A 59 -4.59 -2.80 0.33
C PHE A 59 -6.06 -2.37 0.19
N PRO A 60 -7.07 -3.14 0.61
CA PRO A 60 -8.47 -2.71 0.50
C PRO A 60 -8.75 -1.40 1.25
N VAL A 61 -8.16 -1.24 2.44
CA VAL A 61 -8.31 -0.03 3.25
C VAL A 61 -7.64 1.16 2.56
N ILE A 62 -6.39 1.04 2.15
CA ILE A 62 -5.65 2.10 1.45
C ILE A 62 -6.33 2.46 0.12
N PHE A 63 -6.81 1.46 -0.61
CA PHE A 63 -7.44 1.65 -1.90
C PHE A 63 -8.80 2.34 -1.78
N LEU A 64 -9.67 1.91 -0.85
CA LEU A 64 -10.99 2.52 -0.70
C LEU A 64 -10.92 3.83 0.08
N TYR A 65 -10.32 3.81 1.27
CA TYR A 65 -10.26 4.97 2.15
C TYR A 65 -9.21 5.99 1.70
N GLY A 66 -8.02 5.55 1.31
CA GLY A 66 -6.95 6.44 0.84
C GLY A 66 -7.32 7.18 -0.45
N VAL A 67 -7.91 6.50 -1.43
CA VAL A 67 -8.36 7.15 -2.68
C VAL A 67 -9.44 8.19 -2.41
N THR A 68 -10.47 7.84 -1.64
CA THR A 68 -11.59 8.75 -1.34
C THR A 68 -11.12 9.98 -0.56
N THR A 69 -10.37 9.79 0.52
CA THR A 69 -9.82 10.91 1.31
C THR A 69 -8.88 11.77 0.48
N SER A 70 -8.05 11.18 -0.38
CA SER A 70 -7.14 11.96 -1.24
C SER A 70 -7.87 12.81 -2.28
N ILE A 71 -8.99 12.32 -2.83
CA ILE A 71 -9.86 13.10 -3.71
C ILE A 71 -10.51 14.25 -2.95
N LEU A 72 -11.02 13.99 -1.73
CA LEU A 72 -11.61 15.01 -0.88
C LEU A 72 -10.59 16.10 -0.51
N SER A 73 -9.38 15.71 -0.07
CA SER A 73 -8.30 16.64 0.27
C SER A 73 -7.91 17.56 -0.90
N GLU A 74 -7.81 17.02 -2.11
CA GLU A 74 -7.51 17.80 -3.31
C GLU A 74 -8.68 18.71 -3.72
N THR A 75 -9.91 18.24 -3.53
CA THR A 75 -11.13 19.01 -3.82
C THR A 75 -11.26 20.20 -2.86
N PHE A 76 -11.09 19.99 -1.55
CA PHE A 76 -11.16 21.04 -0.55
C PHE A 76 -10.04 22.06 -0.68
N SER A 77 -8.80 21.60 -0.88
CA SER A 77 -7.66 22.51 -1.07
C SER A 77 -7.83 23.41 -2.30
N ARG A 78 -8.35 22.89 -3.41
CA ARG A 78 -8.69 23.69 -4.59
C ARG A 78 -9.86 24.63 -4.38
N PHE A 79 -10.87 24.21 -3.63
CA PHE A 79 -11.99 25.08 -3.27
C PHE A 79 -11.50 26.31 -2.50
N ILE A 80 -10.57 26.11 -1.56
CA ILE A 80 -9.98 27.19 -0.75
C ILE A 80 -9.08 28.09 -1.61
N TYR A 81 -8.24 27.51 -2.49
CA TYR A 81 -7.31 28.25 -3.36
C TYR A 81 -7.86 28.50 -4.77
N ARG A 82 -9.18 28.69 -4.90
CA ARG A 82 -10.00 28.73 -6.13
C ARG A 82 -9.47 29.51 -7.34
N ASN A 83 -8.47 30.39 -7.16
CA ASN A 83 -7.90 31.25 -8.21
C ASN A 83 -6.40 31.04 -8.50
N GLN A 84 -5.73 30.01 -7.96
CA GLN A 84 -4.31 29.76 -8.21
C GLN A 84 -4.04 28.29 -8.55
N THR A 85 -4.40 27.91 -9.78
CA THR A 85 -4.09 26.58 -10.34
C THR A 85 -2.58 26.33 -10.30
N LYS A 86 -2.18 25.21 -9.67
CA LYS A 86 -0.77 24.76 -9.55
C LYS A 86 0.08 25.55 -8.53
N ASN A 87 -0.53 26.13 -7.50
CA ASN A 87 0.25 26.69 -6.40
C ASN A 87 0.78 25.57 -5.48
N ALA A 88 2.05 25.64 -5.07
CA ALA A 88 2.62 24.81 -4.01
C ALA A 88 1.76 24.81 -2.74
N LYS A 89 1.09 25.93 -2.43
CA LYS A 89 0.16 26.06 -1.29
C LYS A 89 -1.05 25.12 -1.38
N GLU A 90 -1.61 24.90 -2.57
CA GLU A 90 -2.71 23.93 -2.78
C GLU A 90 -2.24 22.51 -2.45
N VAL A 91 -1.05 22.14 -2.94
CA VAL A 91 -0.46 20.82 -2.71
C VAL A 91 -0.20 20.61 -1.22
N VAL A 92 0.42 21.58 -0.55
CA VAL A 92 0.69 21.51 0.89
C VAL A 92 -0.60 21.36 1.68
N LEU A 93 -1.64 22.15 1.39
CA LEU A 93 -2.92 22.05 2.08
C LEU A 93 -3.62 20.72 1.81
N SER A 94 -3.56 20.21 0.58
CA SER A 94 -4.06 18.87 0.26
C SER A 94 -3.32 17.79 1.06
N GLY A 95 -2.01 17.93 1.23
CA GLY A 95 -1.20 17.02 2.03
C GLY A 95 -1.58 17.06 3.50
N ILE A 96 -1.76 18.26 4.06
CA ILE A 96 -2.23 18.46 5.44
C ILE A 96 -3.57 17.74 5.64
N PHE A 97 -4.56 18.00 4.78
CA PHE A 97 -5.85 17.33 4.88
C PHE A 97 -5.73 15.80 4.77
N HIS A 98 -4.89 15.30 3.87
CA HIS A 98 -4.75 13.86 3.67
C HIS A 98 -4.13 13.17 4.88
N VAL A 99 -3.10 13.77 5.49
CA VAL A 99 -2.50 13.28 6.73
C VAL A 99 -3.48 13.41 7.91
N SER A 100 -4.25 14.51 7.99
CA SER A 100 -5.29 14.69 9.00
C SER A 100 -6.36 13.59 8.93
N PHE A 101 -6.72 13.10 7.73
CA PHE A 101 -7.61 11.94 7.60
C PHE A 101 -6.98 10.66 8.17
N GLY A 102 -5.67 10.45 7.98
CA GLY A 102 -4.96 9.34 8.63
C GLY A 102 -5.00 9.42 10.17
N LEU A 103 -4.94 10.63 10.73
CA LEU A 103 -5.03 10.86 12.17
C LEU A 103 -6.42 10.58 12.77
N VAL A 104 -7.49 10.49 11.96
CA VAL A 104 -8.85 10.17 12.45
C VAL A 104 -8.88 8.82 13.19
N PHE A 105 -8.00 7.89 12.80
CA PHE A 105 -7.88 6.59 13.46
C PHE A 105 -7.33 6.68 14.90
N LEU A 106 -6.85 7.85 15.37
CA LEU A 106 -6.50 8.07 16.78
C LEU A 106 -7.68 7.80 17.71
N ILE A 107 -8.91 8.02 17.22
CA ILE A 107 -10.15 7.76 17.98
C ILE A 107 -10.31 6.27 18.28
N ILE A 108 -9.80 5.39 17.39
CA ILE A 108 -9.94 3.94 17.51
C ILE A 108 -8.75 3.34 18.27
N ASN A 109 -7.53 3.63 17.82
CA ASN A 109 -6.31 3.07 18.41
C ASN A 109 -5.06 3.87 17.97
N PRO A 110 -4.14 4.21 18.90
CA PRO A 110 -2.95 5.00 18.57
C PRO A 110 -1.99 4.30 17.61
N LEU A 111 -1.86 2.97 17.67
CA LEU A 111 -1.03 2.19 16.74
C LEU A 111 -1.64 2.18 15.33
N ILE A 112 -2.96 2.00 15.22
CA ILE A 112 -3.66 2.06 13.93
C ILE A 112 -3.52 3.45 13.33
N ALA A 113 -3.60 4.51 14.14
CA ALA A 113 -3.37 5.87 13.70
C ALA A 113 -1.96 6.08 13.14
N PHE A 114 -0.93 5.59 13.83
CA PHE A 114 0.44 5.68 13.37
C PHE A 114 0.62 4.97 12.01
N LEU A 115 0.12 3.74 11.91
CA LEU A 115 0.14 2.96 10.66
C LEU A 115 -0.62 3.65 9.52
N SER A 116 -1.79 4.25 9.82
CA SER A 116 -2.61 4.99 8.87
C SER A 116 -1.94 6.28 8.40
N VAL A 117 -1.25 7.00 9.29
CA VAL A 117 -0.47 8.20 8.92
C VAL A 117 0.69 7.83 8.00
N ILE A 118 1.42 6.75 8.26
CA ILE A 118 2.46 6.26 7.34
C ILE A 118 1.86 5.95 5.97
N ALA A 119 0.73 5.24 5.92
CA ALA A 119 0.04 4.95 4.68
C ALA A 119 -0.41 6.23 3.95
N ALA A 120 -0.95 7.23 4.66
CA ALA A 120 -1.37 8.50 4.10
C ALA A 120 -0.19 9.31 3.54
N VAL A 121 0.95 9.37 4.24
CA VAL A 121 2.17 10.04 3.75
C VAL A 121 2.70 9.34 2.50
N LEU A 122 2.73 8.00 2.50
CA LEU A 122 3.16 7.23 1.34
C LEU A 122 2.22 7.43 0.15
N PHE A 123 0.89 7.39 0.37
CA PHE A 123 -0.12 7.67 -0.65
C PHE A 123 0.08 9.05 -1.25
N PHE A 124 0.18 10.08 -0.40
CA PHE A 124 0.34 11.44 -0.84
C PHE A 124 1.63 11.66 -1.64
N THR A 125 2.71 10.97 -1.24
CA THR A 125 4.00 11.02 -1.95
C THR A 125 3.88 10.42 -3.34
N VAL A 126 3.27 9.23 -3.46
CA VAL A 126 3.03 8.58 -4.76
C VAL A 126 2.11 9.43 -5.64
N ASP A 127 1.02 9.97 -5.09
CA ASP A 127 0.11 10.84 -5.82
C ASP A 127 0.80 12.12 -6.32
N CYS A 128 1.64 12.75 -5.48
CA CYS A 128 2.44 13.90 -5.86
C CYS A 128 3.42 13.57 -6.98
N TYR A 129 4.08 12.41 -6.92
CA TYR A 129 4.96 11.94 -7.98
C TYR A 129 4.21 11.78 -9.31
N LEU A 130 3.05 11.11 -9.29
CA LEU A 130 2.22 10.92 -10.48
C LEU A 130 1.66 12.23 -11.02
N ARG A 131 1.29 13.18 -10.15
CA ARG A 131 0.81 14.53 -10.53
C ARG A 131 1.90 15.34 -11.22
N ARG A 132 3.15 15.28 -10.74
CA ARG A 132 4.29 16.01 -11.33
C ARG A 132 4.65 15.55 -12.74
N ARG A 133 4.37 14.27 -13.07
CA ARG A 133 4.60 13.73 -14.42
C ARG A 133 3.64 14.28 -15.48
N GLN A 134 2.58 15.00 -15.09
CA GLN A 134 1.56 15.59 -15.98
C GLN A 134 0.99 14.61 -17.03
N ALA A 135 1.07 13.30 -16.74
CA ALA A 135 0.57 12.28 -17.65
C ALA A 135 -0.96 12.26 -17.63
N THR A 136 -1.56 12.16 -18.82
CA THR A 136 -2.99 11.91 -18.97
C THR A 136 -3.24 10.42 -18.83
N TYR A 137 -3.55 9.99 -17.61
CA TYR A 137 -3.86 8.59 -17.35
C TYR A 137 -5.21 8.21 -17.97
N ARG A 138 -5.27 7.02 -18.56
CA ARG A 138 -6.52 6.42 -19.07
C ARG A 138 -7.13 5.49 -18.03
N TRP A 139 -8.43 5.24 -18.12
CA TRP A 139 -9.13 4.24 -17.30
C TRP A 139 -8.46 2.86 -17.36
N THR A 140 -8.04 2.44 -18.56
CA THR A 140 -7.34 1.17 -18.76
C THR A 140 -6.04 1.10 -17.97
N GLN A 141 -5.26 2.18 -17.91
CA GLN A 141 -4.04 2.24 -17.10
C GLN A 141 -4.35 2.22 -15.60
N ALA A 142 -5.44 2.85 -15.18
CA ALA A 142 -5.89 2.77 -13.80
C ALA A 142 -6.26 1.34 -13.40
N LEU A 143 -7.01 0.62 -14.26
CA LEU A 143 -7.33 -0.79 -14.03
C LEU A 143 -6.09 -1.70 -14.09
N MET A 144 -5.19 -1.51 -15.07
CA MET A 144 -3.94 -2.26 -15.17
C MET A 144 -3.06 -2.07 -13.93
N SER A 145 -3.13 -0.93 -13.24
CA SER A 145 -2.38 -0.74 -12.00
C SER A 145 -2.79 -1.71 -10.87
N LEU A 146 -4.01 -2.27 -10.92
CA LEU A 146 -4.47 -3.30 -9.96
C LEU A 146 -3.73 -4.63 -10.15
N GLU A 147 -3.06 -4.83 -11.28
CA GLU A 147 -2.18 -5.98 -11.49
C GLU A 147 -0.96 -5.91 -10.56
N ILE A 148 -0.57 -4.73 -10.08
CA ILE A 148 0.59 -4.55 -9.19
C ILE A 148 0.37 -5.25 -7.84
N PRO A 149 -0.69 -4.96 -7.05
CA PRO A 149 -0.93 -5.69 -5.81
C PRO A 149 -1.16 -7.18 -6.08
N LEU A 150 -1.84 -7.56 -7.16
CA LEU A 150 -2.00 -8.98 -7.51
C LEU A 150 -0.66 -9.66 -7.79
N ALA A 151 0.24 -9.03 -8.54
CA ALA A 151 1.56 -9.56 -8.83
C ALA A 151 2.41 -9.70 -7.56
N VAL A 152 2.35 -8.72 -6.65
CA VAL A 152 3.00 -8.81 -5.34
C VAL A 152 2.44 -9.99 -4.55
N TRP A 153 1.11 -10.13 -4.46
CA TRP A 153 0.48 -11.24 -3.75
C TRP A 153 0.92 -12.59 -4.32
N ILE A 154 0.81 -12.77 -5.65
CA ILE A 154 1.19 -14.02 -6.34
C ILE A 154 2.66 -14.34 -6.12
N LEU A 155 3.55 -13.34 -6.21
CA LEU A 155 4.98 -13.55 -6.04
C LEU A 155 5.31 -14.11 -4.64
N PHE A 156 4.78 -13.50 -3.59
CA PHE A 156 5.11 -13.90 -2.22
C PHE A 156 4.34 -15.15 -1.77
N SER A 157 3.03 -15.23 -2.00
CA SER A 157 2.23 -16.43 -1.69
C SER A 157 2.65 -17.63 -2.55
N GLY A 158 3.01 -17.41 -3.81
CA GLY A 158 3.53 -18.47 -4.68
C GLY A 158 4.87 -19.01 -4.18
N THR A 159 5.76 -18.12 -3.71
CA THR A 159 7.04 -18.51 -3.12
C THR A 159 6.84 -19.34 -1.85
N ASP A 160 5.96 -18.90 -0.94
CA ASP A 160 5.61 -19.64 0.27
C ASP A 160 5.10 -21.06 -0.04
N TYR A 161 4.16 -21.16 -0.99
CA TYR A 161 3.61 -22.44 -1.43
C TYR A 161 4.69 -23.39 -1.99
N LEU A 162 5.60 -22.89 -2.83
CA LEU A 162 6.69 -23.69 -3.39
C LEU A 162 7.66 -24.20 -2.30
N ILE A 163 7.95 -23.37 -1.30
CA ILE A 163 8.79 -23.76 -0.15
C ILE A 163 8.11 -24.90 0.63
N GLY A 164 6.82 -24.75 0.95
CA GLY A 164 6.06 -25.76 1.68
C GLY A 164 5.94 -27.09 0.91
N LEU A 165 5.74 -27.02 -0.41
CA LEU A 165 5.73 -28.19 -1.29
C LEU A 165 7.07 -28.94 -1.25
N PHE A 166 8.18 -28.21 -1.39
CA PHE A 166 9.52 -28.81 -1.38
C PHE A 166 9.84 -29.49 -0.03
N GLN A 167 9.50 -28.84 1.10
CA GLN A 167 9.68 -29.42 2.44
C GLN A 167 8.84 -30.69 2.64
N SER A 168 7.60 -30.71 2.11
CA SER A 168 6.72 -31.87 2.19
C SER A 168 7.29 -33.06 1.39
N LEU A 169 7.85 -32.80 0.21
CA LEU A 169 8.50 -33.82 -0.62
C LEU A 169 9.73 -34.41 0.07
N ILE A 170 10.57 -33.58 0.69
CA ILE A 170 11.74 -34.06 1.46
C ILE A 170 11.30 -34.97 2.60
N THR A 171 10.31 -34.55 3.38
CA THR A 171 9.79 -35.34 4.51
C THR A 171 9.25 -36.70 4.06
N LEU A 172 8.52 -36.73 2.93
CA LEU A 172 8.02 -37.98 2.35
C LEU A 172 9.16 -38.92 1.92
N LEU A 173 10.19 -38.39 1.24
CA LEU A 173 11.36 -39.17 0.84
C LEU A 173 12.09 -39.76 2.03
N GLN A 174 12.26 -38.99 3.12
CA GLN A 174 12.88 -39.47 4.36
C GLN A 174 12.09 -40.60 5.01
N HIS A 175 10.76 -40.55 4.97
CA HIS A 175 9.92 -41.65 5.48
C HIS A 175 9.95 -42.89 4.57
N THR A 176 10.23 -42.74 3.27
CA THR A 176 10.22 -43.87 2.33
C THR A 176 11.56 -44.63 2.32
N ILE A 177 12.65 -43.98 2.75
CA ILE A 177 14.01 -44.54 2.75
C ILE A 177 14.40 -45.17 4.11
N ASN A 178 13.74 -44.77 5.19
CA ASN A 178 13.90 -45.35 6.54
C ASN A 178 12.88 -46.47 6.81
#